data_AF-A0A937HV16-F1
#
_entry.id   AF-A0A937HV16-F1
#
_cell.length_a   1.000
_cell.length_b   1.000
_cell.length_c   1.000
_cell.angle_alpha   90.00
_cell.angle_beta   90.00
_cell.angle_gamma   90.00
#
_symmetry.space_group_name_H-M   'P 1'
#
loop_
_entity.id
_entity.type
_entity.pdbx_description
1 polymer ?
#
loop_
_entity_poly.entity_id
_entity_poly.type
_entity_poly.pdbx_seq_one_letter_code
_entity_poly.pdbx_strand_id
1 'polypeptide(L)' 'MSRATRLIKLLDKVLARHDSFGDDPEAFVDPVFDELKQQLEAIKAKEKPEHWAEIYVERDRALIKQQVLNRVMTKEQD' A
#
# COMPACT_ATOMS: atom_id res chain seq x y z
N MET A 1 3.56 -13.29 -12.74
CA MET A 1 3.20 -12.28 -11.72
C MET A 1 1.92 -12.75 -11.04
N SER A 2 1.89 -12.85 -9.71
CA SER A 2 0.69 -13.28 -8.97
C SER A 2 -0.39 -12.20 -9.02
N ARG A 3 -1.63 -12.52 -8.61
CA ARG A 3 -2.70 -11.52 -8.50
C ARG A 3 -2.38 -10.49 -7.41
N ALA A 4 -1.78 -10.92 -6.30
CA ALA A 4 -1.33 -10.04 -5.23
C ALA A 4 -0.24 -9.08 -5.71
N THR A 5 0.80 -9.57 -6.39
CA THR A 5 1.84 -8.72 -6.98
C THR A 5 1.25 -7.68 -7.94
N ARG A 6 0.20 -8.02 -8.69
CA ARG A 6 -0.49 -7.06 -9.58
C ARG A 6 -1.24 -5.98 -8.79
N LEU A 7 -1.95 -6.36 -7.72
CA LEU A 7 -2.62 -5.42 -6.82
C LEU A 7 -1.60 -4.43 -6.22
N ILE A 8 -0.48 -4.94 -5.70
CA ILE A 8 0.59 -4.12 -5.10
C ILE A 8 1.17 -3.14 -6.12
N LYS A 9 1.51 -3.60 -7.34
CA LYS A 9 2.01 -2.70 -8.39
C LYS A 9 1.00 -1.63 -8.81
N LEU A 10 -0.29 -1.95 -8.78
CA LEU A 10 -1.32 -0.98 -9.07
C LEU A 10 -1.43 0.04 -7.93
N LEU A 11 -1.38 -0.39 -6.67
CA LEU A 11 -1.31 0.50 -5.50
C LEU A 11 -0.14 1.48 -5.63
N ASP A 12 1.08 0.98 -5.86
CA ASP A 12 2.27 1.82 -6.04
C ASP A 12 2.07 2.83 -7.17
N LYS A 13 1.49 2.39 -8.30
CA LYS A 13 1.21 3.26 -9.44
C LYS A 13 0.19 4.34 -9.11
N VAL A 14 -0.88 4.03 -8.38
CA VAL A 14 -1.91 5.00 -7.98
C VAL A 14 -1.29 6.04 -7.04
N LEU A 15 -0.58 5.60 -6.00
CA LEU A 15 0.08 6.48 -5.05
C LEU A 15 1.10 7.40 -5.73
N ALA A 16 1.89 6.87 -6.67
CA ALA A 16 2.90 7.65 -7.40
C ALA A 16 2.34 8.74 -8.33
N ARG A 17 1.01 8.80 -8.56
CA ARG A 17 0.38 9.89 -9.32
C ARG A 17 0.19 11.16 -8.48
N HIS A 18 0.28 11.05 -7.16
CA HIS A 18 0.10 12.18 -6.26
C HIS A 18 1.46 12.82 -5.95
N ASP A 19 1.60 14.10 -6.31
CA ASP A 19 2.81 14.87 -5.97
C ASP A 19 2.86 15.22 -4.47
N SER A 20 1.72 15.21 -3.78
CA SER A 20 1.57 15.42 -2.33
C SER A 20 0.25 14.80 -1.83
N PHE A 21 0.22 14.46 -0.53
CA PHE A 21 -0.96 13.98 0.19
C PHE A 21 -1.53 15.01 1.19
N GLY A 22 -0.97 16.24 1.21
CA GLY A 22 -1.43 17.32 2.09
C GLY A 22 -1.28 17.02 3.60
N ASP A 23 -2.11 17.68 4.40
CA ASP A 23 -2.11 17.57 5.88
C ASP A 23 -2.92 16.38 6.39
N ASP A 24 -3.73 15.75 5.52
CA ASP A 24 -4.56 14.58 5.84
C ASP A 24 -4.37 13.46 4.79
N PRO A 25 -3.27 12.70 4.88
CA PRO A 25 -3.01 11.59 3.96
C PRO A 25 -4.04 10.45 4.08
N GLU A 26 -4.75 10.32 5.21
CA GLU A 26 -5.72 9.25 5.44
C GLU A 26 -6.97 9.42 4.57
N ALA A 27 -7.33 10.66 4.22
CA ALA A 27 -8.42 10.96 3.29
C ALA A 27 -8.25 10.33 1.88
N PHE A 28 -7.03 9.92 1.50
CA PHE A 28 -6.77 9.28 0.21
C PHE A 28 -7.02 7.76 0.21
N VAL A 29 -7.21 7.14 1.37
CA VAL A 29 -7.35 5.68 1.49
C VAL A 29 -8.56 5.16 0.73
N ASP A 30 -9.74 5.75 0.94
CA ASP A 30 -10.98 5.29 0.28
C ASP A 30 -10.92 5.46 -1.25
N PRO A 31 -10.53 6.64 -1.81
CA PRO A 31 -10.35 6.81 -3.25
C PRO A 31 -9.35 5.81 -3.87
N VAL A 32 -8.20 5.62 -3.21
CA VAL A 32 -7.17 4.67 -3.68
C VAL A 32 -7.72 3.25 -3.63
N PHE A 33 -8.41 2.87 -2.56
CA PHE A 33 -9.00 1.54 -2.41
C PHE A 33 -10.06 1.27 -3.49
N ASP A 34 -10.87 2.28 -3.83
CA ASP A 34 -11.87 2.19 -4.90
C ASP A 34 -11.24 1.91 -6.26
N GLU A 35 -10.09 2.51 -6.59
CA GLU A 35 -9.34 2.19 -7.81
C GLU A 35 -8.81 0.74 -7.83
N LEU A 36 -8.59 0.14 -6.66
CA LEU A 36 -8.05 -1.22 -6.52
C LEU A 36 -9.12 -2.30 -6.44
N LYS A 37 -10.39 -1.94 -6.22
CA LYS A 37 -11.51 -2.89 -6.00
C LYS A 37 -11.53 -4.02 -7.01
N GLN A 38 -11.37 -3.75 -8.30
CA GLN A 38 -11.40 -4.79 -9.33
C GLN A 38 -10.30 -5.85 -9.16
N GLN A 39 -9.08 -5.44 -8.80
CA GLN A 39 -7.98 -6.38 -8.57
C GLN A 39 -8.19 -7.17 -7.28
N LEU A 40 -8.74 -6.52 -6.25
CA LEU A 40 -9.08 -7.19 -4.99
C LEU A 40 -10.16 -8.25 -5.19
N GLU A 41 -11.23 -7.95 -5.93
CA GLU A 41 -12.28 -8.91 -6.25
C GLU A 41 -11.73 -10.10 -7.06
N ALA A 42 -10.77 -9.86 -7.96
CA ALA A 42 -10.09 -10.93 -8.69
C ALA A 42 -9.25 -11.86 -7.79
N ILE A 43 -8.71 -11.34 -6.67
CA ILE A 43 -8.00 -12.14 -5.65
C ILE A 43 -9.01 -12.96 -4.86
N LYS A 44 -10.09 -12.34 -4.37
CA LYS A 44 -11.15 -13.03 -3.60
C LYS A 44 -11.84 -14.13 -4.41
N ALA A 45 -12.13 -13.88 -5.69
CA ALA A 45 -12.79 -14.85 -6.56
C ALA A 45 -11.97 -16.14 -6.78
N LYS A 46 -10.64 -16.08 -6.63
CA LYS A 46 -9.74 -17.24 -6.73
C LYS A 46 -8.73 -17.19 -5.58
N GLU A 47 -9.29 -17.24 -4.39
CA GLU A 47 -8.56 -17.11 -3.14
C GLU A 47 -7.53 -18.23 -2.99
N LYS A 48 -6.31 -17.83 -2.64
CA LYS A 48 -5.21 -18.75 -2.34
C LYS A 48 -4.39 -18.17 -1.18
N PRO A 49 -3.95 -18.98 -0.21
CA PRO A 49 -3.15 -18.50 0.91
C PRO A 49 -1.91 -17.71 0.49
N GLU A 50 -1.28 -18.08 -0.62
CA GLU A 50 -0.05 -17.44 -1.10
C GLU A 50 -0.29 -15.98 -1.54
N HIS A 51 -1.47 -15.68 -2.10
CA HIS A 51 -1.80 -14.30 -2.46
C HIS A 51 -1.90 -13.39 -1.23
N TRP A 52 -2.52 -13.88 -0.16
CA TRP A 52 -2.63 -13.13 1.09
C TRP A 52 -1.29 -13.02 1.80
N ALA A 53 -0.47 -14.07 1.79
CA ALA A 53 0.88 -14.02 2.33
C ALA A 53 1.72 -12.90 1.68
N GLU A 54 1.64 -12.74 0.35
CA GLU A 54 2.29 -11.62 -0.34
C GLU A 54 1.76 -10.26 0.11
N ILE A 55 0.43 -10.11 0.27
CA ILE A 55 -0.19 -8.87 0.76
C ILE A 55 0.25 -8.55 2.20
N TYR A 56 0.31 -9.54 3.08
CA TYR A 56 0.77 -9.36 4.45
C TYR A 56 2.23 -8.91 4.51
N VAL A 57 3.10 -9.53 3.71
CA VAL A 57 4.51 -9.13 3.64
C VAL A 57 4.64 -7.68 3.18
N GLU A 58 3.90 -7.24 2.16
CA GLU A 58 3.98 -5.85 1.71
C GLU A 58 3.35 -4.85 2.70
N ARG A 59 2.28 -5.23 3.41
CA ARG A 59 1.76 -4.43 4.53
C ARG A 59 2.83 -4.22 5.59
N ASP A 60 3.52 -5.29 5.98
CA ASP A 60 4.57 -5.23 7.00
C ASP A 60 5.77 -4.40 6.52
N ARG A 61 6.14 -4.50 5.23
CA ARG A 61 7.14 -3.60 4.63
C ARG A 61 6.71 -2.14 4.67
N ALA A 62 5.44 -1.83 4.37
CA ALA A 62 4.93 -0.46 4.42
C ALA A 62 4.98 0.11 5.84
N LEU A 63 4.60 -0.69 6.85
CA LEU A 63 4.72 -0.33 8.27
C LEU A 63 6.18 -0.02 8.65
N ILE A 64 7.11 -0.90 8.29
CA ILE A 64 8.55 -0.70 8.57
C ILE A 64 9.05 0.58 7.87
N LYS A 65 8.69 0.81 6.59
CA LYS A 65 9.04 2.04 5.87
C LYS A 65 8.52 3.28 6.57
N GLN A 66 7.24 3.28 6.98
CA GLN A 66 6.65 4.40 7.73
C GLN A 66 7.42 4.67 9.02
N GLN A 67 7.73 3.65 9.81
CA GLN A 67 8.49 3.81 11.06
C GLN A 67 9.90 4.36 10.82
N VAL A 68 10.59 3.88 9.78
CA VAL A 68 11.91 4.41 9.40
C VAL A 68 11.81 5.87 9.00
N LEU A 69 10.84 6.24 8.16
CA LEU A 69 10.62 7.63 7.73
C LEU A 69 10.28 8.54 8.90
N ASN A 70 9.43 8.10 9.83
CA ASN A 70 9.17 8.82 11.08
C ASN A 70 10.46 9.11 11.84
N ARG A 71 11.31 8.10 12.02
CA ARG A 71 12.61 8.29 12.69
C ARG A 71 13.54 9.22 11.94
N VAL A 72 13.51 9.23 10.60
CA VAL A 72 14.27 10.19 9.77
C VAL A 72 13.73 11.61 9.92
N MET A 73 12.42 11.79 10.02
CA MET A 73 11.80 13.11 10.26
C MET A 73 12.07 13.63 11.67
N THR A 74 12.29 12.74 12.65
CA THR A 74 12.65 13.12 14.03
C THR A 74 14.13 13.58 14.17
N LYS A 75 14.79 14.06 13.11
CA LYS A 75 16.21 14.45 13.18
C LYS A 75 16.50 15.50 14.27
N GLU A 76 17.44 15.12 15.14
CA GLU A 76 18.37 15.95 15.94
C GLU A 76 17.78 16.74 17.12
N GLN A 77 17.48 16.04 18.21
CA GLN A 77 17.64 16.57 19.58
C GLN A 77 18.77 15.78 20.27
N ASP A 78 20.01 16.01 19.86
CA ASP A 78 21.21 15.79 20.69
C ASP A 78 22.11 17.03 20.52
#